data_AF-A0A7W4BZA1-F1
#
_entry.id   AF-A0A7W4BZA1-F1
#
_cell.length_a   1.000
_cell.length_b   1.000
_cell.length_c   1.000
_cell.angle_alpha   90.00
_cell.angle_beta   90.00
_cell.angle_gamma   90.00
#
_symmetry.space_group_name_H-M   'P 1'
#
loop_
_entity.id
_entity.type
_entity.pdbx_description
1 polymer ?
#
loop_
_entity_poly.entity_id
_entity_poly.type
_entity_poly.pdbx_seq_one_letter_code
_entity_poly.pdbx_strand_id
1 'polypeptide(L)'
;MRKLIFLLLIISQSSYAVDTEQAKQAAKSIFEKSSSAYTKESLTKVFTSGGYTEEESSEYATKLLKLFNSDEFIDKIQGIYIKHFTADELVQISEILDHPAYAKFLRLRPLIQQEMSAEINKITTSIK
;
A
#
# COMPACT_ATOMS: atom_id res chain seq x y z
N MET A 1 37.82 21.20 -22.73
CA MET A 1 36.90 20.61 -23.73
C MET A 1 36.73 19.09 -23.59
N ARG A 2 37.79 18.25 -23.59
CA ARG A 2 37.64 16.77 -23.47
C ARG A 2 37.04 16.25 -22.14
N LYS A 3 37.23 16.97 -21.02
CA LYS A 3 36.71 16.56 -19.70
C LYS A 3 35.21 16.81 -19.50
N LEU A 4 34.60 17.74 -20.24
CA LEU A 4 33.17 18.05 -20.15
C LEU A 4 32.31 17.02 -20.91
N ILE A 5 32.84 16.49 -22.02
CA ILE A 5 32.17 15.45 -22.82
C ILE A 5 32.10 14.13 -22.06
N PHE A 6 33.13 13.80 -21.25
CA PHE A 6 33.13 12.61 -20.40
C PHE A 6 32.09 12.68 -19.28
N LEU A 7 31.86 13.87 -18.71
CA LEU A 7 30.84 14.07 -17.67
C LEU A 7 29.40 13.95 -18.24
N LEU A 8 29.19 14.46 -19.45
CA LEU A 8 27.91 14.33 -20.16
C LEU A 8 27.63 12.89 -20.64
N LEU A 9 28.68 12.13 -20.99
CA LEU A 9 28.55 10.71 -21.34
C LEU A 9 28.16 9.85 -20.14
N ILE A 10 28.69 10.14 -18.94
CA ILE A 10 28.33 9.44 -17.70
C ILE A 10 26.88 9.71 -17.30
N ILE A 11 26.38 10.92 -17.51
CA ILE A 11 24.97 11.27 -17.23
C ILE A 11 24.02 10.64 -18.27
N SER A 12 24.49 10.40 -19.51
CA SER A 12 23.66 9.84 -20.58
C SER A 12 23.49 8.31 -20.58
N GLN A 13 24.24 7.56 -19.75
CA GLN A 13 24.29 6.09 -19.87
C GLN A 13 23.86 5.30 -18.62
N SER A 14 23.38 5.94 -17.55
CA SER A 14 23.13 5.22 -16.28
C SER A 14 21.69 5.26 -15.75
N SER A 15 20.80 6.06 -16.33
CA SER A 15 19.55 6.43 -15.65
C SER A 15 18.33 5.56 -15.96
N TYR A 16 18.41 4.60 -16.90
CA TYR A 16 17.21 3.86 -17.33
C TYR A 16 17.08 2.44 -16.76
N ALA A 17 18.16 1.84 -16.25
CA ALA A 17 18.15 0.46 -15.73
C ALA A 17 18.32 0.36 -14.21
N VAL A 18 18.99 1.33 -13.58
CA VAL A 18 19.11 1.39 -12.11
C VAL A 18 17.79 1.86 -11.47
N ASP A 19 17.04 2.70 -12.17
CA ASP A 19 15.78 3.29 -11.72
C ASP A 19 14.65 2.26 -11.59
N THR A 20 14.65 1.23 -12.44
CA THR A 20 13.58 0.23 -12.48
C THR A 20 13.60 -0.74 -11.30
N GLU A 21 14.78 -1.15 -10.80
CA GLU A 21 14.84 -2.07 -9.66
C GLU A 21 14.52 -1.35 -8.35
N GLN A 22 14.98 -0.11 -8.20
CA GLN A 22 14.61 0.74 -7.06
C GLN A 22 13.11 1.02 -7.05
N ALA A 23 12.51 1.32 -8.22
CA ALA A 23 11.07 1.50 -8.36
C ALA A 23 10.28 0.23 -8.01
N LYS A 24 10.73 -0.95 -8.48
CA LYS A 24 10.12 -2.25 -8.10
C LYS A 24 10.18 -2.49 -6.60
N GLN A 25 11.33 -2.24 -5.99
CA GLN A 25 11.50 -2.42 -4.55
C GLN A 25 10.63 -1.45 -3.74
N ALA A 26 10.52 -0.20 -4.17
CA ALA A 26 9.63 0.78 -3.55
C ALA A 26 8.15 0.38 -3.72
N ALA A 27 7.73 -0.01 -4.93
CA ALA A 27 6.37 -0.48 -5.21
C ALA A 27 5.99 -1.73 -4.39
N LYS A 28 6.92 -2.68 -4.25
CA LYS A 28 6.76 -3.84 -3.37
C LYS A 28 6.55 -3.41 -1.92
N SER A 29 7.42 -2.53 -1.43
CA SER A 29 7.36 -2.01 -0.06
C SER A 29 6.04 -1.30 0.23
N ILE A 30 5.54 -0.48 -0.71
CA ILE A 30 4.23 0.18 -0.61
C ILE A 30 3.11 -0.85 -0.47
N PHE A 31 3.12 -1.89 -1.31
CA PHE A 31 2.11 -2.95 -1.26
C PHE A 31 2.18 -3.76 0.04
N GLU A 32 3.36 -4.17 0.49
CA GLU A 32 3.52 -4.94 1.73
C GLU A 32 3.08 -4.14 2.96
N LYS A 33 3.44 -2.85 3.02
CA LYS A 33 3.02 -1.97 4.13
C LYS A 33 1.51 -1.75 4.15
N SER A 34 0.91 -1.49 3.00
CA SER A 34 -0.55 -1.30 2.89
C SER A 34 -1.33 -2.59 3.12
N SER A 35 -0.78 -3.74 2.73
CA SER A 35 -1.42 -5.04 2.92
C SER A 35 -1.20 -5.65 4.30
N SER A 36 -0.19 -5.21 5.06
CA SER A 36 0.07 -5.67 6.43
C SER A 36 -1.11 -5.49 7.40
N ALA A 37 -2.00 -4.53 7.10
CA ALA A 37 -3.23 -4.31 7.86
C ALA A 37 -4.27 -5.43 7.66
N TYR A 38 -4.17 -6.21 6.57
CA TYR A 38 -5.05 -7.33 6.29
C TYR A 38 -4.47 -8.60 6.92
N THR A 39 -4.87 -8.86 8.17
CA THR A 39 -4.61 -10.14 8.84
C THR A 39 -5.70 -11.14 8.52
N LYS A 40 -5.45 -12.43 8.80
CA LYS A 40 -6.48 -13.47 8.65
C LYS A 40 -7.72 -13.09 9.45
N GLU A 41 -7.52 -12.65 10.70
CA GLU A 41 -8.60 -12.25 11.59
C GLU A 41 -9.40 -11.06 11.04
N SER A 42 -8.73 -10.01 10.54
CA SER A 42 -9.43 -8.86 9.99
C SER A 42 -10.22 -9.23 8.73
N LEU A 43 -9.65 -10.06 7.86
CA LEU A 43 -10.31 -10.51 6.63
C LEU A 43 -11.48 -11.44 6.93
N THR A 44 -11.33 -12.36 7.89
CA THR A 44 -12.43 -13.22 8.35
C THR A 44 -13.59 -12.37 8.88
N LYS A 45 -13.32 -11.37 9.73
CA LYS A 45 -14.35 -10.44 10.23
C LYS A 45 -15.07 -9.70 9.09
N VAL A 46 -14.35 -9.28 8.04
CA VAL A 46 -14.95 -8.65 6.86
C VAL A 46 -15.88 -9.61 6.12
N PHE A 47 -15.45 -10.84 5.86
CA PHE A 47 -16.28 -11.84 5.18
C PHE A 47 -17.50 -12.23 6.01
N THR A 48 -17.35 -12.44 7.32
CA THR A 48 -18.48 -12.77 8.20
C THR A 48 -19.49 -11.63 8.26
N SER A 49 -19.01 -10.38 8.29
CA SER A 49 -19.89 -9.19 8.21
C SER A 49 -20.60 -9.08 6.85
N GLY A 50 -20.04 -9.69 5.80
CA GLY A 50 -20.64 -9.79 4.47
C GLY A 50 -21.66 -10.93 4.31
N GLY A 51 -21.91 -11.72 5.36
CA GLY A 51 -22.94 -12.77 5.36
C GLY A 51 -22.43 -14.19 5.08
N TYR A 52 -21.11 -14.39 5.02
CA TYR A 52 -20.54 -15.74 4.92
C TYR A 52 -20.51 -16.43 6.30
N THR A 53 -20.54 -17.76 6.31
CA THR A 53 -20.32 -18.52 7.55
C THR A 53 -18.89 -18.31 8.07
N GLU A 54 -18.64 -18.57 9.35
CA GLU A 54 -17.30 -18.42 9.95
C GLU A 54 -16.27 -19.33 9.27
N GLU A 55 -16.68 -20.55 8.90
CA GLU A 55 -15.84 -21.54 8.23
C GLU A 55 -15.43 -21.07 6.81
N GLU A 56 -16.40 -20.64 6.00
CA GLU A 56 -16.15 -20.03 4.68
C GLU A 56 -15.30 -18.76 4.78
N SER A 57 -15.60 -17.90 5.78
CA SER A 57 -14.88 -16.65 6.01
C SER A 57 -13.40 -16.90 6.34
N SER A 58 -13.11 -17.92 7.15
CA SER A 58 -11.75 -18.35 7.49
C SER A 58 -11.01 -18.93 6.29
N GLU A 59 -11.70 -19.73 5.47
CA GLU A 59 -11.15 -20.31 4.26
C GLU A 59 -10.81 -19.23 3.21
N TYR A 60 -11.74 -18.32 2.94
CA TYR A 60 -11.54 -17.23 1.99
C TYR A 60 -10.46 -16.24 2.43
N ALA A 61 -10.43 -15.90 3.73
CA ALA A 61 -9.34 -15.10 4.29
C ALA A 61 -7.98 -15.76 4.06
N THR A 62 -7.89 -17.08 4.26
CA THR A 62 -6.65 -17.84 4.05
C THR A 62 -6.24 -17.84 2.57
N LYS A 63 -7.18 -18.09 1.65
CA LYS A 63 -6.93 -18.06 0.20
C LYS A 63 -6.48 -16.69 -0.28
N LEU A 64 -7.14 -15.63 0.19
CA LEU A 64 -6.82 -14.25 -0.18
C LEU A 64 -5.43 -13.84 0.32
N LEU A 65 -5.08 -14.19 1.56
CA LEU A 65 -3.74 -13.95 2.09
C LEU A 65 -2.67 -14.70 1.29
N LYS A 66 -2.94 -15.95 0.91
CA LYS A 66 -2.01 -16.71 0.09
C LYS A 66 -1.78 -16.04 -1.28
N LEU A 67 -2.82 -15.45 -1.87
CA LEU A 67 -2.71 -14.69 -3.10
C LEU A 67 -1.89 -13.41 -2.92
N PHE A 68 -2.13 -12.64 -1.85
CA PHE A 68 -1.38 -11.41 -1.58
C PHE A 68 0.11 -11.65 -1.37
N ASN A 69 0.48 -12.83 -0.86
CA ASN A 69 1.87 -13.22 -0.63
C ASN A 69 2.51 -13.96 -1.82
N SER A 70 1.83 -14.11 -2.96
CA SER A 70 2.43 -14.78 -4.11
C SER A 70 3.29 -13.82 -4.93
N ASP A 71 4.46 -14.29 -5.38
CA ASP A 71 5.38 -13.50 -6.19
C ASP A 71 4.70 -13.00 -7.46
N GLU A 72 3.90 -13.84 -8.13
CA GLU A 72 3.15 -13.46 -9.34
C GLU A 72 2.20 -12.28 -9.09
N PHE A 73 1.52 -12.26 -7.93
CA PHE A 73 0.61 -11.18 -7.60
C PHE A 73 1.39 -9.90 -7.26
N ILE A 74 2.46 -10.03 -6.46
CA ILE A 74 3.35 -8.93 -6.10
C ILE A 74 3.94 -8.28 -7.36
N ASP A 75 4.43 -9.07 -8.32
CA ASP A 75 5.00 -8.57 -9.57
C ASP A 75 3.96 -7.81 -10.42
N LYS A 76 2.72 -8.32 -10.49
CA LYS A 76 1.63 -7.62 -11.18
C LYS A 76 1.33 -6.28 -10.52
N ILE A 77 1.28 -6.23 -9.19
CA ILE A 77 1.04 -5.00 -8.45
C ILE A 77 2.19 -4.01 -8.63
N GLN A 78 3.45 -4.46 -8.56
CA GLN A 78 4.61 -3.62 -8.86
C GLN A 78 4.51 -3.02 -10.26
N GLY A 79 4.16 -3.83 -11.27
CA GLY A 79 3.97 -3.37 -12.65
C GLY A 79 2.90 -2.28 -12.79
N ILE A 80 1.82 -2.36 -12.01
CA ILE A 80 0.79 -1.30 -11.97
C ILE A 80 1.36 -0.02 -11.38
N TYR A 81 2.05 -0.08 -10.24
CA TYR A 81 2.65 1.11 -9.62
C TYR A 81 3.66 1.80 -10.54
N ILE A 82 4.57 1.04 -11.15
CA ILE A 82 5.61 1.57 -12.05
C ILE A 82 5.00 2.18 -13.32
N LYS A 83 3.83 1.72 -13.75
CA LYS A 83 3.12 2.32 -14.89
C LYS A 83 2.57 3.71 -14.59
N HIS A 84 2.25 4.00 -13.33
CA HIS A 84 1.52 5.20 -12.93
C HIS A 84 2.37 6.22 -12.19
N PHE A 85 3.52 5.82 -11.65
CA PHE A 85 4.39 6.67 -10.85
C PHE A 85 5.82 6.56 -11.34
N THR A 86 6.54 7.66 -11.25
CA THR A 86 8.00 7.69 -11.38
C THR A 86 8.67 6.98 -10.21
N ALA A 87 9.92 6.57 -10.37
CA ALA A 87 10.67 5.94 -9.30
C ALA A 87 10.81 6.85 -8.06
N ASP A 88 11.08 8.15 -8.28
CA ASP A 88 11.17 9.13 -7.19
C ASP A 88 9.85 9.26 -6.41
N GLU A 89 8.70 9.27 -7.10
CA GLU A 89 7.39 9.28 -6.45
C GLU A 89 7.16 8.00 -5.62
N LEU A 90 7.54 6.83 -6.15
CA LEU A 90 7.41 5.57 -5.42
C LEU A 90 8.30 5.55 -4.17
N VAL A 91 9.52 6.09 -4.25
CA VAL A 91 10.39 6.21 -3.08
C VAL A 91 9.76 7.13 -2.03
N GLN A 92 9.29 8.31 -2.42
CA GLN A 92 8.63 9.25 -1.50
C GLN A 92 7.38 8.65 -0.85
N ILE A 93 6.55 7.94 -1.60
CA ILE A 93 5.37 7.25 -1.06
C ILE A 93 5.81 6.19 -0.04
N SER A 94 6.83 5.38 -0.36
CA SER A 94 7.35 4.36 0.57
C SER A 94 7.85 4.98 1.89
N GLU A 95 8.53 6.13 1.82
CA GLU A 95 9.03 6.87 2.99
C GLU A 95 7.89 7.46 3.83
N ILE A 96 6.85 8.02 3.20
CA ILE A 96 5.66 8.51 3.91
C ILE A 96 5.00 7.37 4.71
N LEU A 97 4.92 6.18 4.11
CA LEU A 97 4.34 5.02 4.77
C LEU A 97 5.16 4.53 5.98
N ASP A 98 6.48 4.78 6.00
CA ASP A 98 7.36 4.49 7.14
C ASP A 98 7.33 5.57 8.23
N HIS A 99 6.77 6.74 7.94
CA HIS A 99 6.84 7.86 8.85
C HIS A 99 6.09 7.54 10.17
N PRO A 100 6.68 7.81 11.35
CA PRO A 100 6.05 7.49 12.64
C PRO A 100 4.67 8.13 12.83
N ALA A 101 4.46 9.33 12.27
CA ALA A 101 3.16 9.99 12.32
C ALA A 101 2.10 9.26 11.48
N TYR A 102 2.49 8.69 10.33
CA TYR A 102 1.59 7.90 9.49
C TYR A 102 1.23 6.58 10.17
N ALA A 103 2.22 5.87 10.75
CA ALA A 103 1.97 4.67 11.54
C ALA A 103 1.04 4.95 12.74
N LYS A 104 1.27 6.06 13.46
CA LYS A 104 0.38 6.51 14.54
C LYS A 104 -1.03 6.81 14.03
N PHE A 105 -1.15 7.48 12.88
CA PHE A 105 -2.44 7.76 12.24
C PHE A 105 -3.18 6.48 11.89
N LEU A 106 -2.54 5.50 11.24
CA LEU A 106 -3.16 4.22 10.88
C LEU A 106 -3.69 3.49 12.12
N ARG A 107 -2.93 3.47 13.22
CA ARG A 107 -3.36 2.85 14.48
C ARG A 107 -4.58 3.55 15.10
N LEU A 108 -4.65 4.88 15.01
CA LEU A 108 -5.75 5.66 15.57
C LEU A 108 -6.95 5.79 14.63
N ARG A 109 -6.79 5.48 13.34
CA ARG A 109 -7.82 5.65 12.32
C ARG A 109 -9.17 5.01 12.69
N PRO A 110 -9.26 3.77 13.20
CA PRO A 110 -10.55 3.19 13.59
C PRO A 110 -11.26 3.98 14.69
N LEU A 111 -10.51 4.44 15.70
CA LEU A 111 -11.05 5.26 16.80
C LEU A 111 -11.57 6.60 16.26
N ILE A 112 -10.76 7.28 15.44
CA ILE A 112 -11.13 8.55 14.81
C ILE A 112 -12.40 8.36 13.96
N GLN A 113 -12.47 7.28 13.17
CA GLN A 113 -13.65 6.97 12.36
C GLN A 113 -14.91 6.71 13.21
N GLN A 114 -14.75 6.05 14.36
CA GLN A 114 -15.85 5.82 15.30
C GLN A 114 -16.34 7.14 15.91
N GLU A 115 -15.43 8.00 16.37
CA GLU A 115 -15.75 9.32 16.91
C GLU A 115 -16.42 10.21 15.85
N MET A 116 -15.89 10.26 14.63
CA MET A 116 -16.49 10.98 13.52
C MET A 116 -17.90 10.48 13.19
N SER A 117 -18.09 9.15 13.16
CA SER A 117 -19.41 8.57 12.90
C SER A 117 -20.41 8.90 14.01
N ALA A 118 -19.97 8.92 15.26
CA ALA A 118 -20.81 9.33 16.39
C ALA A 118 -21.23 10.81 16.28
N GLU A 119 -20.33 11.71 15.89
CA GLU A 119 -20.65 13.13 15.66
C GLU A 119 -21.62 13.32 14.48
N ILE A 120 -21.40 12.61 13.36
CA ILE A 120 -22.32 12.63 12.20
C ILE A 120 -23.70 12.14 12.62
N ASN A 121 -23.78 11.08 13.44
CA ASN A 121 -25.05 10.56 13.94
C ASN A 121 -25.75 11.57 14.85
N LYS A 122 -25.04 12.27 15.74
CA LYS A 122 -25.65 13.34 16.56
C LYS A 122 -26.31 14.41 15.70
N ILE A 123 -25.62 14.87 14.66
CA ILE A 123 -26.13 15.89 13.74
C ILE A 123 -27.35 15.37 12.98
N THR A 124 -27.28 14.17 12.41
CA THR A 124 -28.37 13.60 11.60
C THR A 124 -29.60 13.20 12.41
N THR A 125 -29.42 12.84 13.69
CA THR A 125 -30.55 12.58 14.60
C THR A 125 -31.27 13.86 15.02
N SER A 126 -30.56 15.00 15.06
CA SER A 126 -31.13 16.33 15.35
C SER A 126 -31.98 16.91 14.20
N ILE A 127 -31.94 16.29 13.00
CA ILE A 127 -32.63 16.77 11.79
C ILE A 127 -33.94 15.99 11.55
N LYS A 128 -34.18 14.88 12.27
CA LYS A 128 -35.45 14.14 12.28
C LYS A 128 -36.39 14.66 13.35
#